data_AF-A0A327MQ30-F1
#
_entry.id   AF-A0A327MQ30-F1
#
_cell.length_a   1.000
_cell.length_b   1.000
_cell.length_c   1.000
_cell.angle_alpha   90.00
_cell.angle_beta   90.00
_cell.angle_gamma   90.00
#
_symmetry.space_group_name_H-M   'P 1'
#
loop_
_entity.id
_entity.type
_entity.pdbx_description
1 polymer ?
#
loop_
_entity_poly.entity_id
_entity_poly.type
_entity_poly.pdbx_seq_one_letter_code
_entity_poly.pdbx_strand_id
1 'polypeptide(L)'
;MLFERASVKRLLPVMLGAFISLAASTAAQADATLDKIEQRHLLVVGVLLSGGPFGGIDPTTQKPRGLNVELAQELGRQLGAEVQLVPVLPANRVQFLQQGKVDLLIANMEWTAERGEILGFVPTPFYRVGGTAAVLKD
;
A
#
# COMPACT_ATOMS: atom_id res chain seq x y z
N MET A 1 -55.38 -5.70 32.74
CA MET A 1 -54.15 -5.75 31.92
C MET A 1 -54.28 -4.70 30.82
N LEU A 2 -53.59 -3.56 30.95
CA LEU A 2 -53.54 -2.51 29.92
C LEU A 2 -52.07 -2.25 29.64
N PHE A 3 -51.57 -2.74 28.50
CA PHE A 3 -50.22 -2.45 28.02
C PHE A 3 -50.22 -1.07 27.37
N GLU A 4 -49.51 -0.12 27.99
CA GLU A 4 -49.18 1.16 27.37
C GLU A 4 -48.33 0.92 26.10
N ARG A 5 -48.77 1.47 24.97
CA ARG A 5 -48.00 1.51 23.73
C ARG A 5 -46.87 2.52 23.90
N ALA A 6 -45.68 2.04 24.26
CA ALA A 6 -44.47 2.86 24.27
C ALA A 6 -44.26 3.49 22.86
N SER A 7 -44.15 4.82 22.85
CA SER A 7 -44.16 5.64 21.64
C SER A 7 -42.89 5.42 20.80
N VAL A 8 -43.06 4.78 19.64
CA VAL A 8 -42.03 4.50 18.61
C VAL A 8 -41.24 5.76 18.20
N LYS A 9 -41.79 6.96 18.41
CA LYS A 9 -41.18 8.25 18.06
C LYS A 9 -39.91 8.60 18.86
N ARG A 10 -39.64 7.95 20.01
CA ARG A 10 -38.44 8.23 20.81
C ARG A 10 -37.19 7.44 20.41
N LEU A 11 -37.32 6.42 19.56
CA LEU A 11 -36.21 5.57 19.13
C LEU A 11 -35.60 5.97 17.77
N LEU A 12 -36.27 6.86 17.02
CA LEU A 12 -35.83 7.33 15.71
C LEU A 12 -34.47 8.08 15.70
N PRO A 13 -34.13 8.95 16.69
CA PRO A 13 -32.85 9.65 16.66
C PRO A 13 -31.66 8.78 17.05
N VAL A 14 -31.88 7.70 17.81
CA VAL A 14 -30.82 6.77 18.25
C VAL A 14 -30.37 5.87 17.09
N MET A 15 -31.30 5.44 16.23
CA MET A 15 -30.97 4.64 15.05
C MET A 15 -30.24 5.44 13.95
N LEU A 16 -30.51 6.73 13.82
CA LEU A 16 -29.82 7.59 12.85
C LEU A 16 -28.40 7.95 13.30
N GLY A 17 -28.18 8.16 14.60
CA GLY A 17 -26.84 8.38 15.16
C GLY A 17 -25.91 7.18 15.02
N ALA A 18 -26.43 5.96 15.22
CA ALA A 18 -25.64 4.73 15.09
C ALA A 18 -25.19 4.44 13.64
N PHE A 19 -25.96 4.89 12.64
CA PHE A 19 -25.60 4.73 11.22
C PHE A 19 -24.47 5.67 10.75
N ILE A 20 -24.37 6.88 11.33
CA ILE A 20 -23.32 7.86 10.97
C ILE A 20 -21.96 7.42 11.53
N SER A 21 -21.94 6.85 12.74
CA SER A 21 -20.70 6.40 13.39
C SER A 21 -20.03 5.22 12.68
N LEU A 22 -20.81 4.39 11.98
CA LEU A 22 -20.29 3.18 11.32
C LEU A 22 -19.73 3.46 9.92
N ALA A 23 -20.19 4.52 9.25
CA ALA A 23 -19.71 4.92 7.93
C ALA A 23 -18.31 5.58 7.97
N ALA A 24 -17.96 6.24 9.07
CA ALA A 24 -16.67 6.95 9.22
C ALA A 24 -15.45 6.00 9.37
N SER A 25 -15.67 4.74 9.71
CA SER A 25 -14.58 3.81 10.05
C SER A 25 -13.84 3.21 8.85
N THR A 26 -14.38 3.37 7.62
CA THR A 26 -13.82 2.72 6.42
C THR A 26 -12.93 3.64 5.56
N ALA A 27 -13.03 4.96 5.73
CA ALA A 27 -12.18 5.93 5.01
C ALA A 27 -10.84 6.21 5.70
N ALA A 28 -10.74 5.98 7.02
CA ALA A 28 -9.69 6.58 7.85
C ALA A 28 -8.26 5.98 7.72
N GLN A 29 -8.05 4.84 7.04
CA GLN A 29 -6.72 4.21 7.02
C GLN A 29 -5.80 4.66 5.87
N ALA A 30 -6.35 4.98 4.70
CA ALA A 30 -5.57 5.54 3.60
C ALA A 30 -5.13 6.97 3.93
N ASP A 31 -6.06 7.76 4.47
CA ASP A 31 -5.82 9.10 5.01
C ASP A 31 -4.66 9.06 6.01
N ALA A 32 -4.68 8.13 6.97
CA ALA A 32 -3.64 8.05 8.00
C ALA A 32 -2.22 7.74 7.48
N THR A 33 -2.05 7.11 6.31
CA THR A 33 -0.70 6.85 5.76
C THR A 33 -0.20 8.05 4.97
N LEU A 34 -1.05 8.61 4.10
CA LEU A 34 -0.71 9.80 3.33
C LEU A 34 -0.47 11.00 4.26
N ASP A 35 -1.34 11.21 5.25
CA ASP A 35 -1.19 12.25 6.27
C ASP A 35 0.16 12.17 6.97
N LYS A 36 0.60 10.96 7.33
CA LYS A 36 1.91 10.76 7.96
C LYS A 36 3.05 11.14 7.03
N ILE A 37 2.98 10.76 5.75
CA ILE A 37 3.98 11.11 4.73
C ILE A 37 4.06 12.62 4.55
N GLU A 38 2.90 13.29 4.42
CA GLU A 38 2.82 14.74 4.26
C GLU A 38 3.35 15.48 5.48
N GLN A 39 2.98 15.04 6.70
CA GLN A 39 3.44 15.67 7.95
C GLN A 39 4.94 15.58 8.15
N ARG A 40 5.58 14.48 7.72
CA ARG A 40 7.02 14.25 7.92
C ARG A 40 7.87 14.55 6.69
N HIS A 41 7.26 14.91 5.56
CA HIS A 41 7.90 15.11 4.26
C HIS A 41 8.85 13.98 3.84
N LEU A 42 8.52 12.74 4.20
CA LEU A 42 9.33 11.56 3.92
C LEU A 42 8.41 10.39 3.54
N LEU A 43 8.71 9.78 2.40
CA LEU A 43 8.10 8.55 1.91
C LEU A 43 9.13 7.42 2.05
N VAL A 44 8.78 6.34 2.75
CA VAL A 44 9.64 5.17 2.97
C VAL A 44 9.14 4.04 2.09
N VAL A 45 9.90 3.70 1.04
CA VAL A 45 9.49 2.71 0.04
C VAL A 45 10.33 1.44 0.16
N GLY A 46 9.64 0.31 0.33
CA GLY A 46 10.25 -1.00 0.21
C GLY A 46 10.51 -1.36 -1.26
N VAL A 47 11.78 -1.54 -1.64
CA VAL A 47 12.19 -1.86 -3.01
C VAL A 47 13.00 -3.15 -3.09
N LEU A 48 12.73 -3.96 -4.12
CA LEU A 48 13.54 -5.14 -4.43
C LEU A 48 14.75 -4.73 -5.27
N LEU A 49 15.97 -5.01 -4.80
CA LEU A 49 17.23 -4.63 -5.47
C LEU A 49 17.99 -5.81 -6.10
N SER A 50 17.36 -6.99 -6.18
CA SER A 50 17.87 -8.18 -6.86
C SER A 50 17.08 -8.52 -8.14
N GLY A 51 16.37 -7.54 -8.69
CA GLY A 51 15.43 -7.71 -9.81
C GLY A 51 16.00 -7.38 -11.20
N GLY A 52 17.31 -7.18 -11.33
CA GLY A 52 17.95 -6.80 -12.60
C GLY A 52 17.46 -5.42 -13.08
N PRO A 53 16.82 -5.29 -14.26
CA PRO A 53 16.33 -4.01 -14.77
C PRO A 53 15.28 -3.36 -13.85
N PHE A 54 14.55 -4.15 -13.06
CA PHE A 54 13.55 -3.64 -12.14
C PHE A 54 14.14 -3.04 -10.87
N GLY A 55 15.33 -3.47 -10.47
CA GLY A 55 15.97 -3.03 -9.25
C GLY A 55 17.32 -3.69 -9.06
N GLY A 56 18.35 -2.88 -8.85
CA GLY A 56 19.74 -3.31 -8.74
C GLY A 56 20.57 -2.32 -7.94
N ILE A 57 21.79 -2.71 -7.63
CA ILE A 57 22.85 -1.80 -7.18
C ILE A 57 23.72 -1.47 -8.38
N ASP A 58 23.95 -0.18 -8.62
CA ASP A 58 24.90 0.27 -9.62
C ASP A 58 26.33 -0.10 -9.18
N PRO A 59 27.10 -0.86 -9.99
CA PRO A 59 28.41 -1.36 -9.57
C PRO A 59 29.45 -0.25 -9.37
N THR A 60 29.29 0.89 -10.05
CA THR A 60 30.24 2.00 -10.00
C THR A 60 29.90 2.95 -8.85
N THR A 61 28.65 3.37 -8.74
CA THR A 61 28.21 4.36 -7.75
C THR A 61 27.75 3.74 -6.44
N GLN A 62 27.53 2.43 -6.41
CA GLN A 62 26.97 1.68 -5.26
C GLN A 62 25.57 2.16 -4.85
N LYS A 63 24.87 2.89 -5.73
CA LYS A 63 23.52 3.41 -5.47
C LYS A 63 22.44 2.45 -5.99
N PRO A 64 21.27 2.38 -5.33
CA PRO A 64 20.09 1.72 -5.90
C PRO A 64 19.71 2.34 -7.25
N ARG A 65 19.35 1.49 -8.23
CA ARG A 65 18.88 1.89 -9.57
C ARG A 65 17.80 0.95 -10.09
N GLY A 66 17.14 1.34 -11.18
CA GLY A 66 16.16 0.53 -11.90
C GLY A 66 14.72 1.00 -11.68
N LEU A 67 13.77 0.37 -12.39
CA LEU A 67 12.38 0.83 -12.48
C LEU A 67 11.71 1.07 -11.11
N ASN A 68 11.89 0.16 -10.15
CA ASN A 68 11.30 0.29 -8.82
C ASN A 68 11.81 1.54 -8.08
N VAL A 69 13.10 1.84 -8.24
CA VAL A 69 13.76 2.99 -7.62
C VAL A 69 13.28 4.29 -8.26
N GLU A 70 13.22 4.32 -9.60
CA GLU A 70 12.75 5.48 -10.36
C GLU A 70 11.28 5.81 -10.06
N LEU A 71 10.41 4.80 -9.98
CA LEU A 71 9.01 4.97 -9.60
C LEU A 71 8.86 5.49 -8.17
N ALA A 72 9.65 4.98 -7.23
CA ALA A 72 9.65 5.47 -5.85
C ALA A 72 10.06 6.95 -5.78
N GLN A 73 11.12 7.32 -6.49
CA GLN A 73 11.62 8.70 -6.57
C GLN A 73 10.60 9.65 -7.21
N GLU A 74 9.99 9.26 -8.33
CA GLU A 74 8.98 10.07 -9.01
C GLU A 74 7.73 10.25 -8.15
N LEU A 75 7.30 9.21 -7.43
CA LEU A 75 6.18 9.31 -6.49
C LEU A 75 6.51 10.30 -5.36
N GLY A 76 7.69 10.21 -4.76
CA GLY A 76 8.11 11.19 -3.74
C GLY A 76 8.15 12.62 -4.27
N ARG A 77 8.63 12.82 -5.51
CA ARG A 77 8.63 14.13 -6.18
C ARG A 77 7.22 14.70 -6.33
N GLN A 78 6.25 13.86 -6.73
CA GLN A 78 4.85 14.28 -6.87
C GLN A 78 4.19 14.58 -5.52
N LEU A 79 4.59 13.86 -4.47
CA LEU A 79 4.11 14.08 -3.09
C LEU A 79 4.84 15.22 -2.36
N GLY A 80 5.89 15.80 -2.95
CA GLY A 80 6.73 16.78 -2.26
C GLY A 80 7.46 16.22 -1.03
N ALA A 81 7.79 14.93 -1.06
CA ALA A 81 8.45 14.20 0.04
C ALA A 81 9.82 13.66 -0.39
N GLU A 82 10.78 13.65 0.53
CA GLU A 82 12.02 12.90 0.36
C GLU A 82 11.71 11.40 0.29
N VAL A 83 12.53 10.62 -0.42
CA VAL A 83 12.35 9.18 -0.56
C VAL A 83 13.45 8.43 0.17
N GLN A 84 13.07 7.67 1.19
CA GLN A 84 13.93 6.68 1.81
C GLN A 84 13.63 5.30 1.22
N LEU A 85 14.63 4.73 0.56
CA LEU A 85 14.54 3.38 0.02
C LEU A 85 14.95 2.36 1.08
N VAL A 86 14.11 1.37 1.32
CA VAL A 86 14.38 0.23 2.21
C VAL A 86 14.47 -1.03 1.34
N PRO A 87 15.64 -1.69 1.26
CA PRO A 87 15.76 -2.95 0.55
C PRO A 87 14.89 -4.02 1.19
N VAL A 88 14.10 -4.74 0.38
CA VAL A 88 13.26 -5.85 0.84
C VAL A 88 13.49 -7.12 0.02
N LEU A 89 13.10 -8.26 0.58
CA LEU A 89 13.07 -9.56 -0.07
C LEU A 89 11.62 -10.04 -0.21
N PRO A 90 11.31 -10.94 -1.16
CA PRO A 90 9.97 -11.53 -1.28
C PRO A 90 9.45 -12.12 0.03
N ALA A 91 10.34 -12.72 0.83
CA ALA A 91 10.00 -13.38 2.09
C ALA A 91 9.61 -12.41 3.22
N ASN A 92 10.05 -11.15 3.21
CA ASN A 92 9.85 -10.22 4.33
C ASN A 92 9.10 -8.92 3.95
N ARG A 93 8.91 -8.63 2.66
CA ARG A 93 8.32 -7.37 2.18
C ARG A 93 6.92 -7.10 2.76
N VAL A 94 6.05 -8.11 2.83
CA VAL A 94 4.69 -7.97 3.38
C VAL A 94 4.74 -7.67 4.88
N GLN A 95 5.58 -8.39 5.62
CA GLN A 95 5.75 -8.15 7.05
C GLN A 95 6.29 -6.74 7.33
N PHE A 96 7.22 -6.24 6.51
CA PHE A 96 7.74 -4.88 6.64
C PHE A 96 6.64 -3.83 6.47
N LEU A 97 5.78 -4.01 5.47
CA LEU A 97 4.63 -3.13 5.24
C LEU A 97 3.65 -3.19 6.43
N GLN A 98 3.28 -4.39 6.89
CA GLN A 98 2.36 -4.57 8.02
C GLN A 98 2.90 -4.00 9.35
N GLN A 99 4.22 -4.01 9.54
CA GLN A 99 4.87 -3.43 10.72
C GLN A 99 5.08 -1.91 10.60
N GLY A 100 4.72 -1.29 9.47
CA GLY A 100 4.96 0.13 9.21
C GLY A 100 6.44 0.48 9.06
N LYS A 101 7.31 -0.50 8.75
CA LYS A 101 8.72 -0.24 8.42
C LYS A 101 8.88 0.47 7.08
N VAL A 102 7.88 0.34 6.22
CA VAL A 102 7.75 1.01 4.91
C VAL A 102 6.29 1.42 4.76
N ASP A 103 6.02 2.51 4.03
CA ASP A 103 4.65 2.96 3.75
C ASP A 103 4.06 2.27 2.52
N LEU A 104 4.93 1.89 1.57
CA LEU A 104 4.56 1.32 0.28
C LEU A 104 5.61 0.30 -0.19
N LEU A 105 5.16 -0.69 -0.96
CA LEU A 105 6.02 -1.64 -1.66
C LEU A 105 6.01 -1.39 -3.17
N ILE A 106 7.18 -1.12 -3.75
CA ILE A 106 7.43 -1.13 -5.20
C ILE A 106 8.52 -2.18 -5.44
N ALA A 107 8.12 -3.46 -5.43
CA ALA A 107 9.06 -4.55 -5.21
C ALA A 107 8.73 -5.84 -5.97
N ASN A 108 8.28 -5.75 -7.23
CA ASN A 108 7.91 -6.93 -8.04
C ASN A 108 6.95 -7.87 -7.35
N MET A 109 5.92 -7.30 -6.74
CA MET A 109 4.86 -8.06 -6.12
C MET A 109 3.68 -8.10 -7.07
N GLU A 110 3.37 -9.31 -7.54
CA GLU A 110 2.11 -9.57 -8.23
C GLU A 110 0.95 -9.38 -7.26
N TRP A 111 -0.12 -8.75 -7.74
CA TRP A 111 -1.37 -8.70 -7.00
C TRP A 111 -2.11 -10.04 -7.13
N THR A 112 -2.64 -10.54 -6.02
CA THR A 112 -3.53 -11.71 -5.98
C THR A 112 -4.75 -11.35 -5.13
N ALA A 113 -5.87 -12.06 -5.35
CA ALA A 113 -7.08 -11.85 -4.56
C ALA A 113 -6.81 -12.00 -3.05
N GLU A 114 -6.10 -13.06 -2.66
CA GLU A 114 -5.70 -13.31 -1.27
C GLU A 114 -4.90 -12.15 -0.66
N ARG A 115 -3.99 -11.53 -1.42
CA ARG A 115 -3.26 -10.34 -0.95
C ARG A 115 -4.17 -9.12 -0.85
N GLY A 116 -5.15 -8.98 -1.75
CA GLY A 116 -6.14 -7.91 -1.72
C GLY A 116 -7.03 -7.92 -0.48
N GLU A 117 -7.24 -9.09 0.14
CA GLU A 117 -7.97 -9.20 1.41
C GLU A 117 -7.22 -8.59 2.60
N ILE A 118 -5.88 -8.53 2.53
CA ILE A 118 -5.03 -8.11 3.66
C ILE A 118 -4.18 -6.87 3.37
N LEU A 119 -4.05 -6.47 2.11
CA LEU A 119 -3.26 -5.32 1.65
C LEU A 119 -4.08 -4.48 0.67
N GLY A 120 -3.95 -3.16 0.77
CA GLY A 120 -4.36 -2.25 -0.29
C GLY A 120 -3.49 -2.42 -1.54
N PHE A 121 -4.04 -2.05 -2.70
CA PHE A 121 -3.32 -2.06 -3.98
C PHE A 121 -3.73 -0.88 -4.86
N VAL A 122 -2.87 -0.52 -5.80
CA VAL A 122 -3.16 0.48 -6.82
C VAL A 122 -3.89 -0.22 -7.98
N PRO A 123 -5.12 0.20 -8.37
CA PRO A 123 -5.87 -0.44 -9.46
C PRO A 123 -5.18 -0.36 -10.82
N THR A 124 -4.35 0.67 -11.01
CA THR A 124 -3.53 0.85 -12.21
C THR A 124 -2.20 0.11 -12.07
N PRO A 125 -1.97 -1.01 -12.79
CA PRO A 125 -0.69 -1.70 -12.75
C PRO A 125 0.38 -0.88 -13.47
N PHE A 126 1.56 -0.75 -12.86
CA PHE A 126 2.69 0.00 -13.44
C PHE A 126 3.61 -0.85 -14.33
N TYR A 127 3.49 -2.18 -14.31
CA TYR A 127 3.94 -3.09 -15.37
C TYR A 127 3.21 -4.43 -15.32
N ARG A 128 3.33 -5.23 -16.39
CA ARG A 128 2.85 -6.62 -16.44
C ARG A 128 4.00 -7.53 -16.88
N VAL A 129 4.13 -8.68 -16.25
CA VAL A 129 5.12 -9.70 -16.61
C VAL A 129 4.37 -10.92 -17.15
N GLY A 130 4.77 -11.40 -18.33
CA GLY A 130 4.31 -12.67 -18.88
C GLY A 130 5.26 -13.80 -18.50
N GLY A 131 4.71 -14.99 -18.21
CA GLY A 131 5.51 -16.20 -18.06
C GLY A 131 6.08 -16.65 -19.41
N THR A 132 7.25 -17.27 -19.40
CA THR A 132 7.84 -17.95 -20.57
C THR A 132 8.40 -19.28 -20.13
N ALA A 133 8.05 -20.34 -20.85
CA ALA A 133 8.76 -21.62 -20.77
C ALA A 133 9.95 -21.55 -21.73
N ALA A 134 11.15 -21.85 -21.23
CA ALA A 134 12.37 -21.92 -22.04
C ALA A 134 12.90 -23.35 -22.03
N VAL A 135 13.39 -23.82 -23.19
CA VAL A 135 14.13 -25.07 -23.35
C VAL A 135 15.52 -24.76 -23.90
N LEU A 136 16.44 -25.73 -23.83
CA LEU A 136 17.74 -25.58 -24.47
C LEU A 136 17.54 -25.32 -25.97
N LYS A 137 18.33 -24.38 -26.49
CA LYS A 137 18.52 -24.25 -27.93
C LYS A 137 19.42 -25.41 -28.35
N ASP A 138 19.00 -26.15 -29.38
CA ASP A 138 19.78 -27.23 -30.00
C ASP A 138 21.22 -26.79 -30.32
#